data_AF-A0A450VAE8-F1
#
_entry.id   AF-A0A450VAE8-F1
#
_cell.length_a   1.000
_cell.length_b   1.000
_cell.length_c   1.000
_cell.angle_alpha   90.00
_cell.angle_beta   90.00
_cell.angle_gamma   90.00
#
_symmetry.space_group_name_H-M   'P 1'
#
loop_
_entity.id
_entity.type
_entity.pdbx_description
1 polymer ?
#
loop_
_entity_poly.entity_id
_entity_poly.type
_entity_poly.pdbx_seq_one_letter_code
_entity_poly.pdbx_strand_id
1 'polypeptide(L)'
;WKQVWTISGQRHANHSSAWTRKQVNFSGTVRKIRFKGTTGSGYRGDMAIDQVTVVTGEELPRPDPAASPWSKSGTDIYYTDTHGGNVGIGTNAPVADLSILGNLSRALTGHVTMSAGSTQVSGAETRFAEELRVGDSLLIEREVFRVTEIHGDTVLTVDTPHTVGAYNAAAYTDSDL
;
A
#
# COMPACT_ATOMS: atom_id res chain seq x y z
N TRP A 1 8.10 43.95 4.73
CA TRP A 1 8.55 42.57 4.99
C TRP A 1 8.89 42.43 6.47
N LYS A 2 8.43 41.37 7.14
CA LYS A 2 8.80 41.05 8.53
C LYS A 2 9.88 39.96 8.52
N GLN A 3 11.02 40.18 9.17
CA GLN A 3 12.03 39.13 9.34
C GLN A 3 11.59 38.18 10.44
N VAL A 4 11.54 36.89 10.12
CA VAL A 4 11.12 35.83 11.05
C VAL A 4 12.24 34.84 11.37
N TRP A 5 13.29 34.81 10.54
CA TRP A 5 14.46 33.97 10.74
C TRP A 5 15.66 34.57 10.01
N THR A 6 16.86 34.36 10.56
CA THR A 6 18.14 34.72 9.94
C THR A 6 19.22 33.76 10.41
N ILE A 7 20.23 33.56 9.56
CA ILE A 7 21.42 32.80 9.86
C ILE A 7 22.61 33.44 9.14
N SER A 8 23.78 33.47 9.79
CA SER A 8 25.00 34.08 9.24
C SER A 8 26.21 33.14 9.42
N GLY A 9 27.22 33.28 8.58
CA GLY A 9 28.42 32.44 8.63
C GLY A 9 28.20 31.03 8.06
N GLN A 10 29.31 30.29 7.95
CA GLN A 10 29.36 28.98 7.30
C GLN A 10 28.55 27.93 8.06
N ARG A 11 27.71 27.17 7.33
CA ARG A 11 26.88 26.08 7.88
C ARG A 11 27.31 24.70 7.42
N HIS A 12 27.89 24.63 6.25
CA HIS A 12 28.36 23.41 5.61
C HIS A 12 29.80 23.62 5.19
N ALA A 13 30.65 22.61 5.38
CA ALA A 13 32.08 22.75 5.12
C ALA A 13 32.41 22.73 3.62
N ASN A 14 31.58 22.07 2.81
CA ASN A 14 31.74 21.89 1.37
C ASN A 14 30.43 21.45 0.70
N HIS A 15 30.41 21.33 -0.63
CA HIS A 15 29.24 20.97 -1.43
C HIS A 15 28.69 19.55 -1.21
N SER A 16 29.46 18.67 -0.56
CA SER A 16 29.05 17.30 -0.22
C SER A 16 28.48 17.18 1.19
N SER A 17 28.43 18.29 1.94
CA SER A 17 27.82 18.31 3.27
C SER A 17 26.32 18.01 3.18
N ALA A 18 25.78 17.26 4.15
CA ALA A 18 24.37 16.92 4.17
C ALA A 18 23.47 18.17 4.26
N TRP A 19 22.35 18.14 3.54
CA TRP A 19 21.33 19.19 3.61
C TRP A 19 20.77 19.33 5.02
N THR A 20 20.47 20.57 5.42
CA THR A 20 19.86 20.86 6.72
C THR A 20 18.47 21.42 6.56
N ARG A 21 17.49 20.79 7.21
CA ARG A 21 16.09 21.25 7.21
C ARG A 21 15.90 22.40 8.19
N LYS A 22 15.09 23.39 7.80
CA LYS A 22 14.62 24.45 8.70
C LYS A 22 13.11 24.68 8.56
N GLN A 23 12.41 24.65 9.69
CA GLN A 23 11.00 25.05 9.79
C GLN A 23 10.88 26.45 10.40
N VAL A 24 9.99 27.27 9.85
CA VAL A 24 9.67 28.62 10.32
C VAL A 24 8.16 28.77 10.37
N ASN A 25 7.61 29.05 11.55
CA ASN A 25 6.18 29.25 11.74
C ASN A 25 5.83 30.73 11.57
N PHE A 26 4.74 31.00 10.86
CA PHE A 26 4.22 32.35 10.66
C PHE A 26 2.91 32.52 11.44
N SER A 27 2.69 33.71 11.98
CA SER A 27 1.40 34.08 12.57
C SER A 27 0.65 35.07 11.68
N GLY A 28 -0.66 34.90 11.58
CA GLY A 28 -1.54 35.72 10.75
C GLY A 28 -1.48 35.39 9.25
N THR A 29 -2.07 36.24 8.42
CA THR A 29 -2.14 36.03 6.97
C THR A 29 -0.79 36.27 6.29
N VAL A 30 -0.23 35.24 5.67
CA VAL A 30 0.99 35.35 4.84
C VAL A 30 0.60 35.47 3.38
N ARG A 31 1.06 36.55 2.71
CA ARG A 31 0.80 36.78 1.28
C ARG A 31 2.02 36.54 0.39
N LYS A 32 3.22 36.72 0.93
CA LYS A 32 4.49 36.52 0.23
C LYS A 32 5.55 36.05 1.20
N ILE A 33 6.41 35.14 0.75
CA ILE A 33 7.60 34.70 1.45
C ILE A 33 8.81 35.19 0.65
N ARG A 34 9.86 35.65 1.35
CA ARG A 34 11.10 36.10 0.73
C ARG A 34 12.29 35.47 1.42
N PHE A 35 13.05 34.71 0.66
CA PHE A 35 14.41 34.30 1.00
C PHE A 35 15.36 35.42 0.56
N LYS A 36 16.17 35.92 1.49
CA LYS A 36 17.18 36.94 1.20
C LYS A 36 18.54 36.38 1.55
N GLY A 37 19.34 36.16 0.52
CA GLY A 37 20.76 35.89 0.66
C GLY A 37 21.58 37.17 0.67
N THR A 38 22.59 37.24 1.53
CA THR A 38 23.65 38.26 1.47
C THR A 38 24.96 37.51 1.31
N THR A 39 25.67 37.74 0.22
CA THR A 39 26.95 37.08 -0.05
C THR A 39 28.04 37.65 0.87
N GLY A 40 29.02 36.82 1.20
CA GLY A 40 30.26 37.30 1.82
C GLY A 40 31.19 37.96 0.81
N SER A 41 32.45 38.18 1.20
CA SER A 41 33.50 38.66 0.30
C SER A 41 34.18 37.54 -0.53
N GLY A 42 33.75 36.29 -0.37
CA GLY A 42 34.32 35.11 -1.05
C GLY A 42 33.57 34.73 -2.32
N TYR A 43 34.16 33.83 -3.11
CA TYR A 43 33.60 33.34 -4.39
C TYR A 43 33.14 31.86 -4.34
N ARG A 44 33.29 31.20 -3.18
CA ARG A 44 32.82 29.83 -2.96
C ARG A 44 31.35 29.91 -2.51
N GLY A 45 30.50 29.06 -3.09
CA GLY A 45 29.04 29.14 -3.03
C GLY A 45 28.47 29.49 -1.66
N ASP A 46 27.52 30.45 -1.65
CA ASP A 46 26.99 31.00 -0.41
C ASP A 46 25.78 30.21 0.13
N MET A 47 24.77 29.97 -0.72
CA MET A 47 23.48 29.41 -0.31
C MET A 47 22.84 28.56 -1.41
N ALA A 48 22.35 27.39 -1.04
CA ALA A 48 21.42 26.58 -1.84
C ALA A 48 20.17 26.30 -1.00
N ILE A 49 19.00 26.28 -1.64
CA ILE A 49 17.70 26.01 -1.02
C ILE A 49 16.94 25.10 -1.97
N ASP A 50 16.37 24.02 -1.44
CA ASP A 50 15.53 23.10 -2.18
C ASP A 50 14.38 22.61 -1.28
N GLN A 51 13.36 21.99 -1.88
CA GLN A 51 12.20 21.39 -1.21
C GLN A 51 11.46 22.36 -0.28
N VAL A 52 11.06 23.53 -0.81
CA VAL A 52 10.29 24.53 -0.06
C VAL A 52 8.80 24.18 -0.08
N THR A 53 8.26 23.84 1.09
CA THR A 53 6.83 23.58 1.28
C THR A 53 6.20 24.64 2.18
N VAL A 54 5.01 25.12 1.81
CA VAL A 54 4.19 26.03 2.61
C VAL A 54 2.88 25.33 2.95
N VAL A 55 2.55 25.27 4.24
CA VAL A 55 1.32 24.67 4.75
C VAL A 55 0.51 25.70 5.55
N THR A 56 -0.81 25.64 5.46
CA THR A 56 -1.75 26.50 6.20
C THR A 56 -2.78 25.64 6.91
N GLY A 57 -3.02 25.89 8.20
CA GLY A 57 -3.90 25.05 9.04
C GLY A 57 -3.10 24.03 9.86
N GLU A 58 -3.76 23.37 10.82
CA GLU A 58 -3.18 22.35 11.71
C GLU A 58 -2.76 21.08 10.96
N GLU A 59 -1.70 21.17 10.17
CA GLU A 59 -1.01 19.99 9.64
C GLU A 59 0.41 19.99 10.24
N LEU A 60 0.52 19.34 11.40
CA LEU A 60 1.77 18.75 11.87
C LEU A 60 2.27 17.75 10.79
N PRO A 61 3.58 17.49 10.71
CA PRO A 61 4.30 17.31 9.45
C PRO A 61 3.67 16.21 8.60
N ARG A 62 3.10 16.57 7.45
CA ARG A 62 2.78 15.57 6.44
C ARG A 62 4.08 14.81 6.12
N PRO A 63 4.11 13.46 6.22
CA PRO A 63 5.13 12.69 5.54
C PRO A 63 5.18 13.15 4.08
N ASP A 64 6.36 13.17 3.47
CA ASP A 64 6.49 13.42 2.03
C ASP A 64 5.35 12.68 1.29
N PRO A 65 4.55 13.31 0.41
CA PRO A 65 3.55 12.59 -0.38
C PRO A 65 4.15 11.43 -1.20
N ALA A 66 5.47 11.42 -1.39
CA ALA A 66 6.24 10.32 -1.98
C ALA A 66 6.80 9.31 -0.95
N ALA A 67 6.72 9.59 0.36
CA ALA A 67 7.08 8.63 1.39
C ALA A 67 5.96 7.60 1.55
N SER A 68 6.31 6.34 1.33
CA SER A 68 5.44 5.21 1.66
C SER A 68 5.00 5.30 3.12
N PRO A 69 3.71 5.09 3.43
CA PRO A 69 3.25 5.01 4.82
C PRO A 69 3.70 3.70 5.50
N TRP A 70 4.45 2.84 4.80
CA TRP A 70 4.97 1.57 5.28
C TRP A 70 6.44 1.66 5.64
N SER A 71 6.78 1.22 6.85
CA SER A 71 8.15 1.10 7.35
C SER A 71 8.52 -0.37 7.56
N LYS A 72 9.83 -0.69 7.57
CA LYS A 72 10.35 -2.03 7.84
C LYS A 72 11.38 -2.00 8.99
N SER A 73 11.26 -2.91 9.95
CA SER A 73 12.24 -3.15 11.02
C SER A 73 12.57 -4.64 11.08
N GLY A 74 13.80 -5.02 10.73
CA GLY A 74 14.17 -6.44 10.63
C GLY A 74 13.30 -7.18 9.60
N THR A 75 12.51 -8.15 10.05
CA THR A 75 11.55 -8.91 9.23
C THR A 75 10.16 -8.28 9.16
N ASP A 76 9.89 -7.25 9.96
CA ASP A 76 8.55 -6.76 10.21
C ASP A 76 8.25 -5.53 9.36
N ILE A 77 7.07 -5.49 8.74
CA ILE A 77 6.54 -4.33 8.01
C ILE A 77 5.34 -3.78 8.78
N TYR A 78 5.27 -2.46 8.95
CA TYR A 78 4.21 -1.83 9.72
C TYR A 78 3.83 -0.45 9.16
N TYR A 79 2.57 -0.09 9.36
CA TYR A 79 1.99 1.18 8.94
C TYR A 79 2.39 2.29 9.93
N THR A 80 2.91 3.41 9.43
CA THR A 80 3.45 4.49 10.26
C THR A 80 2.81 5.86 10.01
N ASP A 81 1.66 5.92 9.34
CA ASP A 81 0.95 7.20 9.21
C ASP A 81 0.49 7.69 10.59
N THR A 82 0.93 8.90 10.94
CA THR A 82 0.64 9.53 12.23
C THR A 82 -0.83 9.90 12.39
N HIS A 83 -1.58 9.97 11.30
CA HIS A 83 -3.03 10.20 11.33
C HIS A 83 -3.82 8.90 11.58
N GLY A 84 -3.12 7.77 11.77
CA GLY A 84 -3.74 6.45 11.83
C GLY A 84 -4.30 6.05 10.47
N GLY A 85 -5.12 5.01 10.46
CA GLY A 85 -5.71 4.45 9.25
C GLY A 85 -5.82 2.94 9.34
N ASN A 86 -6.73 2.40 8.54
CA ASN A 86 -6.93 0.97 8.43
C ASN A 86 -6.08 0.39 7.30
N VAL A 87 -5.60 -0.84 7.48
CA VAL A 87 -4.85 -1.56 6.46
C VAL A 87 -5.81 -2.37 5.60
N GLY A 88 -5.87 -2.07 4.31
CA GLY A 88 -6.59 -2.85 3.31
C GLY A 88 -5.64 -3.74 2.50
N ILE A 89 -5.89 -5.04 2.45
CA ILE A 89 -5.30 -5.94 1.45
C ILE A 89 -6.41 -6.26 0.44
N GLY A 90 -6.22 -5.91 -0.83
CA GLY A 90 -7.23 -6.07 -1.88
C GLY A 90 -8.37 -5.04 -1.87
N THR A 91 -8.59 -4.29 -0.79
CA THR A 91 -9.60 -3.22 -0.69
C THR A 91 -8.99 -1.84 -0.46
N ASN A 92 -9.61 -0.80 -1.04
CA ASN A 92 -9.29 0.61 -0.77
C ASN A 92 -10.26 1.28 0.23
N ALA A 93 -11.23 0.52 0.77
CA ALA A 93 -12.21 0.97 1.76
C ALA A 93 -12.28 0.02 2.96
N PRO A 94 -11.17 -0.16 3.71
CA PRO A 94 -11.12 -1.05 4.86
C PRO A 94 -12.03 -0.58 6.01
N VAL A 95 -12.93 -1.45 6.49
CA VAL A 95 -13.93 -1.13 7.54
C VAL A 95 -13.47 -1.49 8.98
N ALA A 96 -12.26 -2.03 9.13
CA ALA A 96 -11.63 -2.39 10.40
C ALA A 96 -10.12 -2.13 10.33
N ASP A 97 -9.44 -2.05 11.49
CA ASP A 97 -8.00 -1.77 11.61
C ASP A 97 -7.14 -2.59 10.63
N LEU A 98 -7.50 -3.87 10.44
CA LEU A 98 -7.03 -4.71 9.35
C LEU A 98 -8.24 -5.30 8.62
N SER A 99 -8.36 -4.99 7.33
CA SER A 99 -9.37 -5.53 6.43
C SER A 99 -8.68 -6.23 5.27
N ILE A 100 -8.99 -7.51 5.09
CA ILE A 100 -8.54 -8.29 3.95
C ILE A 100 -9.78 -8.55 3.11
N LEU A 101 -9.79 -8.02 1.89
CA LEU A 101 -10.73 -8.47 0.87
C LEU A 101 -10.23 -9.85 0.42
N GLY A 102 -10.99 -10.90 0.68
CA GLY A 102 -10.47 -12.27 0.60
C GLY A 102 -10.17 -12.90 1.95
N ASN A 103 -11.19 -13.16 2.77
CA ASN A 103 -11.03 -14.12 3.87
C ASN A 103 -11.35 -15.57 3.45
N LEU A 104 -11.70 -15.78 2.16
CA LEU A 104 -12.13 -17.07 1.61
C LEU A 104 -13.21 -17.74 2.48
N SER A 105 -14.17 -16.96 2.99
CA SER A 105 -15.21 -17.46 3.90
C SER A 105 -16.56 -17.70 3.24
N ARG A 106 -16.76 -17.22 1.99
CA ARG A 106 -18.01 -17.47 1.28
C ARG A 106 -17.95 -18.84 0.62
N ALA A 107 -18.69 -19.79 1.16
CA ALA A 107 -18.87 -21.10 0.52
C ALA A 107 -19.50 -20.93 -0.86
N LEU A 108 -18.96 -21.65 -1.84
CA LEU A 108 -19.61 -21.82 -3.15
C LEU A 108 -20.78 -22.79 -3.03
N THR A 109 -21.70 -22.70 -3.99
CA THR A 109 -22.76 -23.70 -4.13
C THR A 109 -22.15 -25.01 -4.58
N GLY A 110 -22.64 -26.14 -4.04
CA GLY A 110 -22.23 -27.48 -4.43
C GLY A 110 -20.90 -27.94 -3.79
N HIS A 111 -20.34 -29.00 -4.37
CA HIS A 111 -19.10 -29.62 -3.90
C HIS A 111 -18.10 -29.77 -5.05
N VAL A 112 -16.82 -29.78 -4.72
CA VAL A 112 -15.73 -29.91 -5.69
C VAL A 112 -14.91 -31.17 -5.47
N THR A 113 -14.30 -31.66 -6.54
CA THR A 113 -13.36 -32.78 -6.53
C THR A 113 -12.14 -32.44 -7.37
N MET A 114 -10.96 -32.75 -6.85
CA MET A 114 -9.66 -32.62 -7.51
C MET A 114 -8.85 -33.89 -7.27
N SER A 115 -8.24 -34.43 -8.33
CA SER A 115 -7.24 -35.49 -8.17
C SER A 115 -5.90 -34.90 -7.71
N ALA A 116 -5.14 -35.65 -6.90
CA ALA A 116 -3.79 -35.26 -6.51
C ALA A 116 -2.91 -34.99 -7.75
N GLY A 117 -2.19 -33.87 -7.75
CA GLY A 117 -1.34 -33.46 -8.87
C GLY A 117 -2.08 -32.91 -10.09
N SER A 118 -3.40 -32.68 -10.01
CA SER A 118 -4.21 -32.04 -11.06
C SER A 118 -4.47 -30.57 -10.76
N THR A 119 -4.60 -29.76 -11.81
CA THR A 119 -5.10 -28.37 -11.77
C THR A 119 -6.56 -28.24 -12.18
N GLN A 120 -7.21 -29.33 -12.59
CA GLN A 120 -8.63 -29.31 -12.97
C GLN A 120 -9.49 -29.54 -11.72
N VAL A 121 -10.50 -28.68 -11.56
CA VAL A 121 -11.53 -28.79 -10.53
C VAL A 121 -12.84 -29.19 -11.18
N SER A 122 -13.38 -30.33 -10.75
CA SER A 122 -14.70 -30.80 -11.17
C SER A 122 -15.71 -30.51 -10.06
N GLY A 123 -16.84 -29.92 -10.42
CA GLY A 123 -17.92 -29.54 -9.53
C GLY A 123 -19.16 -30.41 -9.67
N ALA A 124 -19.84 -30.66 -8.55
CA ALA A 124 -21.16 -31.28 -8.47
C ALA A 124 -22.13 -30.28 -7.84
N GLU A 125 -23.23 -29.99 -8.56
CA GLU A 125 -24.22 -28.95 -8.17
C GLU A 125 -23.63 -27.54 -8.02
N THR A 126 -22.45 -27.30 -8.60
CA THR A 126 -21.76 -26.02 -8.59
C THR A 126 -22.33 -25.06 -9.63
N ARG A 127 -22.09 -23.75 -9.43
CA ARG A 127 -22.47 -22.67 -10.36
C ARG A 127 -21.28 -21.77 -10.68
N PHE A 128 -20.15 -22.37 -11.07
CA PHE A 128 -18.89 -21.65 -11.22
C PHE A 128 -18.95 -20.45 -12.16
N ALA A 129 -19.67 -20.51 -13.28
CA ALA A 129 -19.71 -19.39 -14.23
C ALA A 129 -20.49 -18.19 -13.69
N GLU A 130 -21.37 -18.43 -12.71
CA GLU A 130 -22.12 -17.39 -12.03
C GLU A 130 -21.38 -16.85 -10.81
N GLU A 131 -20.84 -17.76 -9.98
CA GLU A 131 -20.30 -17.45 -8.65
C GLU A 131 -18.83 -17.00 -8.65
N LEU A 132 -18.08 -17.27 -9.72
CA LEU A 132 -16.64 -16.98 -9.83
C LEU A 132 -16.28 -16.20 -11.09
N ARG A 133 -15.10 -15.59 -11.08
CA ARG A 133 -14.39 -14.98 -12.21
C ARG A 133 -12.96 -15.52 -12.30
N VAL A 134 -12.37 -15.46 -13.49
CA VAL A 134 -10.94 -15.76 -13.65
C VAL A 134 -10.13 -14.75 -12.85
N GLY A 135 -9.18 -15.25 -12.05
CA GLY A 135 -8.41 -14.45 -11.11
C GLY A 135 -8.86 -14.60 -9.65
N ASP A 136 -10.07 -15.07 -9.39
CA ASP A 136 -10.59 -15.28 -8.04
C ASP A 136 -9.73 -16.30 -7.28
N SER A 137 -9.62 -16.09 -5.97
CA SER A 137 -9.02 -17.06 -5.07
C SER A 137 -10.06 -18.08 -4.62
N LEU A 138 -9.62 -19.33 -4.52
CA LEU A 138 -10.44 -20.48 -4.20
C LEU A 138 -9.73 -21.32 -3.12
N LEU A 139 -10.32 -21.39 -1.93
CA LEU A 139 -9.90 -22.31 -0.89
C LEU A 139 -10.62 -23.64 -1.10
N ILE A 140 -9.85 -24.72 -1.23
CA ILE A 140 -10.37 -26.09 -1.23
C ILE A 140 -9.62 -26.84 -0.13
N GLU A 141 -10.35 -27.36 0.85
CA GLU A 141 -9.80 -27.98 2.06
C GLU A 141 -8.84 -27.06 2.83
N ARG A 142 -7.54 -27.13 2.53
CA ARG A 142 -6.47 -26.39 3.21
C ARG A 142 -5.54 -25.64 2.26
N GLU A 143 -5.79 -25.74 0.96
CA GLU A 143 -4.95 -25.15 -0.08
C GLU A 143 -5.72 -24.04 -0.79
N VAL A 144 -5.02 -22.93 -1.03
CA VAL A 144 -5.57 -21.76 -1.73
C VAL A 144 -5.02 -21.76 -3.14
N PHE A 145 -5.94 -21.63 -4.08
CA PHE A 145 -5.68 -21.64 -5.51
C PHE A 145 -6.17 -20.35 -6.16
N ARG A 146 -5.66 -20.03 -7.35
CA ARG A 146 -6.24 -18.99 -8.21
C ARG A 146 -6.94 -19.62 -9.41
N VAL A 147 -8.16 -19.20 -9.70
CA VAL A 147 -8.91 -19.64 -10.89
C VAL A 147 -8.25 -19.09 -12.15
N THR A 148 -7.85 -19.97 -13.07
CA THR A 148 -7.19 -19.60 -14.34
C THR A 148 -8.14 -19.62 -15.52
N GLU A 149 -9.05 -20.60 -15.60
CA GLU A 149 -10.08 -20.68 -16.64
C GLU A 149 -11.37 -21.27 -16.06
N ILE A 150 -12.53 -20.79 -16.53
CA ILE A 150 -13.85 -21.35 -16.18
C ILE A 150 -14.44 -21.95 -17.45
N HIS A 151 -14.61 -23.27 -17.47
CA HIS A 151 -15.14 -24.02 -18.63
C HIS A 151 -16.64 -24.30 -18.53
N GLY A 152 -17.32 -23.70 -17.56
CA GLY A 152 -18.75 -23.83 -17.29
C GLY A 152 -19.02 -23.97 -15.80
N ASP A 153 -20.27 -24.21 -15.45
CA ASP A 153 -20.70 -24.27 -14.04
C ASP A 153 -20.09 -25.43 -13.24
N THR A 154 -19.58 -26.45 -13.92
CA THR A 154 -19.10 -27.70 -13.31
C THR A 154 -17.62 -27.97 -13.52
N VAL A 155 -16.90 -27.14 -14.28
CA VAL A 155 -15.46 -27.36 -14.54
C VAL A 155 -14.72 -26.04 -14.61
N LEU A 156 -13.61 -25.95 -13.86
CA LEU A 156 -12.64 -24.85 -13.95
C LEU A 156 -11.21 -25.38 -13.83
N THR A 157 -10.22 -24.54 -14.13
CA THR A 157 -8.79 -24.82 -13.88
C THR A 157 -8.20 -23.82 -12.88
N VAL A 158 -7.19 -24.25 -12.15
CA VAL A 158 -6.43 -23.43 -11.19
C VAL A 158 -4.93 -23.35 -11.51
N ASP A 159 -4.26 -22.37 -10.91
CA ASP A 159 -2.85 -22.03 -11.17
C ASP A 159 -1.83 -23.07 -10.72
N THR A 160 -2.15 -23.87 -9.70
CA THR A 160 -1.25 -24.87 -9.13
C THR A 160 -1.94 -26.21 -8.86
N PRO A 161 -1.24 -27.35 -9.00
CA PRO A 161 -1.84 -28.65 -8.73
C PRO A 161 -2.13 -28.86 -7.24
N HIS A 162 -3.25 -29.49 -6.90
CA HIS A 162 -3.55 -29.84 -5.51
C HIS A 162 -2.62 -30.95 -5.01
N THR A 163 -1.96 -30.75 -3.86
CA THR A 163 -0.89 -31.66 -3.40
C THR A 163 -1.36 -33.07 -3.09
N VAL A 164 -2.54 -33.21 -2.48
CA VAL A 164 -3.11 -34.49 -2.03
C VAL A 164 -4.44 -34.84 -2.69
N GLY A 165 -5.03 -33.91 -3.44
CA GLY A 165 -6.38 -34.02 -3.98
C GLY A 165 -7.46 -33.71 -2.94
N ALA A 166 -8.68 -33.55 -3.42
CA ALA A 166 -9.87 -33.27 -2.61
C ALA A 166 -11.05 -34.04 -3.20
N TYR A 167 -11.91 -34.61 -2.35
CA TYR A 167 -13.08 -35.35 -2.79
C TYR A 167 -14.32 -34.84 -2.07
N ASN A 168 -15.33 -34.45 -2.84
CA ASN A 168 -16.60 -33.90 -2.33
C ASN A 168 -16.40 -32.75 -1.32
N ALA A 169 -15.37 -31.93 -1.55
CA ALA A 169 -14.98 -30.86 -0.64
C ALA A 169 -15.86 -29.63 -0.83
N ALA A 170 -16.07 -28.87 0.24
CA ALA A 170 -16.57 -27.51 0.11
C ALA A 170 -15.45 -26.62 -0.43
N ALA A 171 -15.80 -25.73 -1.36
CA ALA A 171 -14.90 -24.69 -1.84
C ALA A 171 -15.39 -23.34 -1.34
N TYR A 172 -14.45 -22.46 -1.00
CA TYR A 172 -14.75 -21.12 -0.53
C TYR A 172 -14.02 -20.10 -1.39
N THR A 173 -14.69 -18.99 -1.64
CA THR A 173 -14.12 -17.86 -2.38
C THR A 173 -14.40 -16.58 -1.62
N ASP A 174 -13.85 -15.49 -2.13
CA ASP A 174 -14.32 -14.16 -1.83
C ASP A 174 -14.45 -13.46 -3.18
N SER A 175 -15.59 -12.81 -3.41
CA SER A 175 -15.79 -12.07 -4.65
C SER A 175 -15.09 -10.74 -4.46
N ASP A 176 -14.36 -10.27 -5.47
CA ASP A 176 -13.60 -9.01 -5.50
C ASP A 176 -12.10 -9.15 -5.19
N LEU A 177 -11.39 -10.02 -5.92
CA LEU A 177 -9.96 -9.81 -6.20
C LEU A 177 -9.75 -9.13 -7.55
#